data_AF-A0A965P2M7-F1
#
_entry.id   AF-A0A965P2M7-F1
#
_cell.length_a   1.000
_cell.length_b   1.000
_cell.length_c   1.000
_cell.angle_alpha   90.00
_cell.angle_beta   90.00
_cell.angle_gamma   90.00
#
_symmetry.space_group_name_H-M   'P 1'
#
loop_
_entity.id
_entity.type
_entity.pdbx_description
1 polymer ?
#
loop_
_entity_poly.entity_id
_entity_poly.type
_entity_poly.pdbx_seq_one_letter_code
_entity_poly.pdbx_strand_id
1 'polypeptide(L)'
;MRWKPKHDAIKRAFIGYGLNPKTGHKCKLHRCEKCSGTFAQGDMVADHKQPVVGVEDGFIDWNTYIARMFVESDGFDAICVGCHAIVTLDQNQKRKEFRAFRNQTT
;
A
#
# COMPACT_ATOMS: atom_id res chain seq x y z
N MET A 1 -5.37 2.36 -11.68
CA MET A 1 -6.26 3.47 -11.28
C MET A 1 -5.55 4.79 -11.51
N ARG A 2 -6.14 5.71 -12.27
CA ARG A 2 -5.61 7.07 -12.49
C ARG A 2 -6.19 7.99 -11.43
N TRP A 3 -5.62 7.95 -10.22
CA TRP A 3 -6.03 8.77 -9.07
C TRP A 3 -4.84 9.64 -8.63
N LYS A 4 -4.98 10.96 -8.71
CA LYS A 4 -3.87 11.90 -8.45
C LYS A 4 -3.32 11.78 -7.01
N PRO A 5 -4.16 11.70 -5.95
CA PRO A 5 -3.67 11.56 -4.58
C PRO A 5 -2.76 10.35 -4.36
N LYS A 6 -3.02 9.23 -5.07
CA LYS A 6 -2.14 8.05 -5.05
C LYS A 6 -0.71 8.38 -5.53
N HIS A 7 -0.59 9.15 -6.61
CA HIS A 7 0.72 9.55 -7.13
C HIS A 7 1.37 10.59 -6.22
N ASP A 8 0.59 11.46 -5.60
CA ASP A 8 1.10 12.48 -4.68
C ASP A 8 1.65 11.85 -3.39
N ALA A 9 1.08 10.73 -2.92
CA ALA A 9 1.64 9.94 -1.83
C ALA A 9 3.06 9.43 -2.15
N ILE A 10 3.27 8.86 -3.35
CA ILE A 10 4.62 8.43 -3.77
C ILE A 10 5.56 9.64 -3.88
N LYS A 11 5.11 10.76 -4.45
CA LYS A 11 5.94 11.98 -4.56
C LYS A 11 6.35 12.52 -3.19
N ARG A 12 5.50 12.42 -2.17
CA ARG A 12 5.84 12.84 -0.80
C ARG A 12 7.03 12.07 -0.22
N ALA A 13 7.20 10.80 -0.63
CA ALA A 13 8.34 9.98 -0.23
C ALA A 13 9.65 10.29 -1.00
N PHE A 14 9.64 11.23 -1.94
CA PHE A 14 10.82 11.58 -2.73
C PHE A 14 11.91 12.21 -1.87
N ILE A 15 13.14 11.71 -2.00
CA ILE A 15 14.30 12.22 -1.26
C ILE A 15 15.39 12.83 -2.15
N GLY A 16 15.43 12.51 -3.44
CA GLY A 16 16.44 13.02 -4.35
C GLY A 16 16.69 12.14 -5.57
N TYR A 17 17.68 12.53 -6.37
CA TYR A 17 18.13 11.76 -7.52
C TYR A 17 19.32 10.87 -7.14
N GLY A 18 19.42 9.70 -7.77
CA GLY A 18 20.55 8.78 -7.58
C GLY A 18 20.58 7.71 -8.66
N LEU A 19 21.42 6.70 -8.48
CA LEU A 19 21.50 5.56 -9.40
C LEU A 19 20.54 4.45 -8.96
N ASN A 20 19.78 3.89 -9.90
CA ASN A 20 18.99 2.71 -9.63
C ASN A 20 19.94 1.51 -9.45
N PRO A 21 19.94 0.80 -8.30
CA PRO A 21 20.80 -0.36 -8.08
C PRO A 21 20.62 -1.47 -9.13
N LYS A 22 19.42 -1.61 -9.71
CA LYS A 22 19.10 -2.64 -10.70
C LYS A 22 19.59 -2.31 -12.11
N THR A 23 19.51 -1.03 -12.51
CA THR A 23 19.77 -0.63 -13.90
C THR A 23 21.03 0.21 -14.08
N GLY A 24 21.61 0.73 -12.99
CA GLY A 24 22.74 1.66 -13.02
C GLY A 24 22.41 3.04 -13.60
N HIS A 25 21.16 3.29 -14.01
CA HIS A 25 20.76 4.57 -14.60
C HIS A 25 20.31 5.58 -13.53
N LYS A 26 20.47 6.87 -13.83
CA LYS A 26 19.94 7.95 -12.98
C LYS A 26 18.42 7.83 -12.85
N CYS A 27 17.91 7.90 -11.63
CA CYS A 27 16.49 7.81 -11.31
C CYS A 27 16.13 8.66 -10.09
N LYS A 28 14.84 8.79 -9.83
CA LYS A 28 14.31 9.38 -8.61
C LYS A 28 14.27 8.32 -7.50
N LEU A 29 14.87 8.64 -6.37
CA LEU A 29 14.89 7.81 -5.17
C LEU A 29 13.84 8.28 -4.17
N HIS A 30 13.21 7.32 -3.52
CA HIS A 30 12.13 7.52 -2.56
C HIS A 30 12.40 6.68 -1.31
N ARG A 31 11.98 7.19 -0.14
CA ARG A 31 12.11 6.51 1.14
C ARG A 31 10.84 5.73 1.45
N CYS A 32 10.97 4.43 1.71
CA CYS A 32 9.86 3.59 2.15
C CYS A 32 9.42 3.96 3.58
N GLU A 33 8.13 4.18 3.80
CA GLU A 33 7.59 4.54 5.12
C GLU A 33 7.58 3.36 6.12
N LYS A 34 7.67 2.10 5.65
CA LYS A 34 7.72 0.91 6.53
C LYS A 34 9.13 0.51 6.95
N CYS A 35 10.04 0.36 5.98
CA CYS A 35 11.40 -0.13 6.25
C CYS A 35 12.47 0.97 6.25
N SER A 36 12.11 2.22 5.97
CA SER A 36 13.04 3.37 5.84
C SER A 36 14.11 3.23 4.75
N GLY A 37 14.10 2.14 3.97
CA GLY A 37 15.02 1.92 2.85
C GLY A 37 14.73 2.84 1.67
N THR A 38 15.74 3.00 0.81
CA THR A 38 15.68 3.85 -0.37
C THR A 38 15.49 3.03 -1.64
N PHE A 39 14.49 3.38 -2.44
CA PHE A 39 14.11 2.64 -3.64
C PHE A 39 13.88 3.57 -4.83
N ALA A 40 14.08 3.04 -6.04
CA ALA A 40 13.71 3.75 -7.26
C ALA A 40 12.19 3.96 -7.31
N GLN A 41 11.72 5.03 -7.95
CA GLN A 41 10.29 5.33 -8.07
C GLN A 41 9.45 4.15 -8.59
N GLY A 42 9.98 3.38 -9.55
CA GLY A 42 9.29 2.22 -10.13
C GLY A 42 9.14 1.03 -9.15
N ASP A 43 9.91 1.02 -8.07
CA ASP A 43 9.84 0.02 -7.00
C ASP A 43 9.01 0.50 -5.80
N MET A 44 8.30 1.63 -5.94
CA MET A 44 7.41 2.20 -4.93
C MET A 44 5.95 2.01 -5.29
N VAL A 45 5.13 1.79 -4.26
CA VAL A 45 3.68 1.62 -4.35
C VAL A 45 3.05 2.50 -3.26
N ALA A 46 1.92 3.13 -3.61
CA ALA A 46 1.03 3.73 -2.62
C ALA A 46 0.03 2.67 -2.19
N ASP A 47 0.12 2.28 -0.92
CA ASP A 47 -0.71 1.27 -0.27
C ASP A 47 -1.77 1.94 0.61
N HIS A 48 -2.99 1.41 0.64
CA HIS A 48 -4.05 2.00 1.47
C HIS A 48 -3.78 1.72 2.96
N LYS A 49 -3.70 2.76 3.79
CA LYS A 49 -3.53 2.61 5.25
C LYS A 49 -4.67 1.79 5.86
N GLN A 50 -5.89 2.12 5.44
CA GLN A 50 -7.08 1.34 5.74
C GLN A 50 -7.45 0.49 4.53
N PRO A 51 -7.46 -0.85 4.62
CA PRO A 51 -7.84 -1.71 3.51
C PRO A 51 -9.23 -1.36 2.98
N VAL A 52 -9.37 -1.25 1.66
CA VAL A 52 -10.65 -0.90 1.00
C VAL A 52 -11.76 -1.89 1.38
N VAL A 53 -11.44 -3.19 1.29
CA VAL A 53 -12.22 -4.26 1.90
C VAL A 53 -11.48 -4.65 3.16
N GLY A 54 -12.15 -4.47 4.30
CA GLY A 54 -11.50 -4.68 5.58
C GLY A 54 -11.18 -6.15 5.84
N VAL A 55 -10.22 -6.38 6.73
CA VAL A 55 -9.65 -7.72 6.98
C VAL A 55 -10.61 -8.58 7.80
N GLU A 56 -11.35 -7.96 8.72
CA GLU A 56 -12.22 -8.63 9.69
C GLU A 56 -13.71 -8.50 9.32
N ASP A 57 -14.12 -7.26 9.03
CA ASP A 57 -15.46 -6.83 8.61
C ASP A 57 -15.78 -7.25 7.16
N GLY A 58 -14.77 -7.44 6.32
CA GLY A 58 -14.95 -7.79 4.92
C GLY A 58 -15.56 -6.65 4.11
N PHE A 59 -16.47 -6.98 3.19
CA PHE A 59 -17.23 -5.98 2.43
C PHE A 59 -18.45 -5.56 3.25
N ILE A 60 -18.60 -4.25 3.47
CA ILE A 60 -19.73 -3.68 4.21
C ILE A 60 -20.82 -3.25 3.23
N ASP A 61 -20.55 -2.20 2.46
CA ASP A 61 -21.44 -1.67 1.43
C ASP A 61 -20.66 -0.84 0.40
N TRP A 62 -21.35 -0.39 -0.64
CA TRP A 62 -20.75 0.40 -1.72
C TRP A 62 -20.30 1.79 -1.27
N ASN A 63 -21.00 2.42 -0.33
CA ASN A 63 -20.64 3.75 0.17
C ASN A 63 -19.28 3.70 0.89
N THR A 64 -19.11 2.71 1.75
CA THR A 64 -17.88 2.42 2.50
C THR A 64 -16.75 2.05 1.56
N TYR A 65 -17.03 1.18 0.57
CA TYR A 65 -16.03 0.79 -0.43
C TYR A 65 -15.50 2.00 -1.21
N ILE A 66 -16.40 2.85 -1.72
CA ILE A 66 -16.04 4.04 -2.48
C ILE A 66 -15.25 5.02 -1.60
N ALA A 67 -15.70 5.27 -0.37
CA ALA A 67 -15.03 6.16 0.58
C ALA A 67 -13.60 5.67 0.90
N ARG A 68 -13.40 4.37 1.11
CA ARG A 68 -12.07 3.79 1.38
C ARG A 68 -11.20 3.69 0.10
N MET A 69 -11.80 3.53 -1.08
CA MET A 69 -11.07 3.44 -2.35
C MET A 69 -10.45 4.79 -2.74
N PHE A 70 -11.22 5.87 -2.61
CA PHE A 70 -10.87 7.21 -3.10
C PHE A 70 -10.48 8.16 -1.96
N VAL A 71 -9.43 7.79 -1.22
CA VAL A 71 -8.86 8.63 -0.16
C VAL A 71 -7.88 9.67 -0.72
N GLU A 72 -7.66 10.73 0.05
CA GLU A 72 -6.61 11.71 -0.21
C GLU A 72 -5.21 11.12 0.06
N SER A 73 -4.17 11.89 -0.27
CA SER A 73 -2.78 11.37 -0.31
C SER A 73 -2.26 10.88 1.06
N ASP A 74 -2.87 11.35 2.14
CA ASP A 74 -2.60 10.98 3.53
C ASP A 74 -3.19 9.62 3.91
N GLY A 75 -4.22 9.16 3.21
CA GLY A 75 -4.79 7.82 3.35
C GLY A 75 -3.94 6.69 2.75
N PHE A 76 -2.81 7.04 2.12
CA PHE A 76 -1.85 6.10 1.56
C PHE A 76 -0.52 6.11 2.33
N ASP A 77 0.06 4.92 2.50
CA ASP A 77 1.48 4.74 2.84
C ASP A 77 2.29 4.62 1.54
N ALA A 78 3.41 5.33 1.43
CA ALA A 78 4.35 5.18 0.32
C ALA A 78 5.42 4.13 0.67
N ILE A 79 5.27 2.91 0.14
CA ILE A 79 6.08 1.75 0.53
C ILE A 79 6.75 1.10 -0.67
N CYS A 80 7.85 0.38 -0.44
CA CYS A 80 8.47 -0.40 -1.51
C CYS A 80 7.66 -1.66 -1.82
N VAL A 81 7.85 -2.21 -3.03
CA VAL A 81 7.20 -3.45 -3.48
C VAL A 81 7.42 -4.63 -2.53
N GLY A 82 8.58 -4.72 -1.87
CA GLY A 82 8.89 -5.77 -0.90
C GLY A 82 8.04 -5.66 0.37
N CYS A 83 7.95 -4.46 0.95
CA CYS A 83 7.07 -4.22 2.11
C CYS A 83 5.59 -4.43 1.76
N HIS A 84 5.17 -4.02 0.56
CA HIS A 84 3.79 -4.23 0.09
C HIS A 84 3.44 -5.73 0.01
N ALA A 85 4.36 -6.57 -0.45
CA ALA A 85 4.16 -8.02 -0.49
C ALA A 85 3.98 -8.62 0.92
N ILE A 86 4.78 -8.17 1.89
CA ILE A 86 4.67 -8.60 3.30
C ILE A 86 3.31 -8.21 3.89
N VAL A 87 2.90 -6.95 3.69
CA VAL A 87 1.59 -6.45 4.16
C VAL A 87 0.45 -7.25 3.53
N THR A 88 0.51 -7.49 2.22
CA THR A 88 -0.50 -8.27 1.51
C THR A 88 -0.61 -9.70 2.06
N LEU A 89 0.53 -10.35 2.34
CA LEU A 89 0.57 -11.69 2.89
C LEU A 89 -0.06 -11.74 4.30
N ASP A 90 0.32 -10.83 5.18
CA ASP A 90 -0.24 -10.70 6.53
C ASP A 90 -1.76 -10.49 6.50
N GLN A 91 -2.24 -9.54 5.68
CA GLN A 91 -3.67 -9.30 5.52
C GLN A 91 -4.42 -10.54 5.01
N ASN A 92 -3.84 -11.27 4.06
CA ASN A 92 -4.45 -12.49 3.53
C ASN A 92 -4.50 -13.62 4.55
N GLN A 93 -3.47 -13.75 5.39
CA GLN A 93 -3.45 -14.71 6.48
C GLN A 93 -4.54 -14.39 7.50
N LYS A 94 -4.64 -13.13 7.95
CA LYS A 94 -5.70 -12.67 8.84
C LYS A 94 -7.10 -12.89 8.25
N ARG A 95 -7.32 -12.59 6.96
CA ARG A 95 -8.60 -12.87 6.27
C ARG A 95 -8.98 -14.35 6.34
N LYS A 96 -8.01 -15.28 6.23
CA LYS A 96 -8.27 -16.72 6.36
C LYS A 96 -8.67 -17.08 7.80
N GLU A 97 -7.94 -16.56 8.77
CA GLU A 97 -8.21 -16.79 10.20
C GLU A 97 -9.59 -16.29 10.61
N PHE A 98 -9.95 -15.05 10.23
CA PHE A 98 -11.28 -14.50 10.53
C PHE A 98 -12.43 -15.25 9.84
N ARG A 99 -12.22 -15.73 8.60
CA ARG A 99 -13.21 -16.58 7.92
C ARG A 99 -13.38 -17.92 8.65
N ALA A 100 -12.27 -18.55 9.05
CA ALA A 100 -12.32 -19.80 9.81
C ALA A 100 -13.03 -19.62 11.16
N PHE A 101 -12.74 -18.52 11.86
CA PHE A 101 -13.40 -18.17 13.12
C PHE A 101 -14.91 -17.95 12.93
N ARG A 102 -15.33 -17.12 11.96
CA ARG A 102 -16.75 -16.88 11.67
C ARG A 102 -17.52 -18.17 11.40
N ASN A 103 -16.93 -19.10 10.66
CA ASN A 103 -17.56 -20.37 10.32
C ASN A 103 -17.68 -21.34 11.51
N GLN A 104 -16.96 -21.11 12.62
CA GLN A 104 -17.07 -21.92 13.84
C GLN A 104 -18.11 -21.36 14.81
N THR A 105 -18.37 -20.05 14.77
CA THR A 105 -19.32 -19.35 15.63
C THR A 105 -20.71 -19.14 15.02
N THR A 106 -20.93 -19.57 13.78
CA THR A 106 -22.21 -19.50 13.06
C THR A 106 -22.82 -20.89 12.97
#